data_AF-A0A920JWT4-F1
#
_entry.id   AF-A0A920JWT4-F1
#
_cell.length_a   1.000
_cell.length_b   1.000
_cell.length_c   1.000
_cell.angle_alpha   90.00
_cell.angle_beta   90.00
_cell.angle_gamma   90.00
#
_symmetry.space_group_name_H-M   'P 1'
#
loop_
_entity.id
_entity.type
_entity.pdbx_description
1 polymer ?
#
loop_
_entity_poly.entity_id
_entity_poly.type
_entity_poly.pdbx_seq_one_letter_code
_entity_poly.pdbx_strand_id
1 'polypeptide(L)' 'MNEFSESEKQEFLESMGMSEPGLNKVITSGYNILNLHTYFTAGPNELRAWTIKKCHRTSSCRKNTHRF' A
#
# COMPACT_ATOMS: atom_id res chain seq x y z
N MET A 1 2.23 1.97 20.84
CA MET A 1 2.00 2.70 19.57
C MET A 1 0.55 2.64 19.09
N ASN A 2 -0.22 1.58 19.35
CA ASN A 2 -1.63 1.52 18.91
C ASN A 2 -2.65 2.13 19.90
N GLU A 3 -2.17 2.69 21.02
CA GLU A 3 -3.00 3.28 22.09
C GLU A 3 -3.04 4.82 22.05
N PHE A 4 -2.24 5.44 21.19
CA PHE A 4 -2.25 6.90 21.01
C PHE A 4 -3.32 7.31 20.01
N SER A 5 -4.02 8.40 20.31
CA SER A 5 -4.93 9.07 19.38
C SER A 5 -4.18 9.53 18.12
N GLU A 6 -4.88 9.73 17.00
CA GLU A 6 -4.28 10.13 15.72
C GLU A 6 -3.40 11.40 15.87
N SER A 7 -3.84 12.35 16.71
CA SER A 7 -3.12 13.58 17.03
C SER A 7 -1.83 13.35 17.80
N GLU A 8 -1.86 12.49 18.82
CA GLU A 8 -0.66 12.16 19.62
C GLU A 8 0.37 11.38 18.79
N LYS A 9 -0.08 10.54 17.86
CA LYS A 9 0.80 9.86 16.90
C LYS A 9 1.51 10.87 16.01
N GLN A 10 0.80 11.88 15.53
CA GLN A 10 1.34 12.88 14.63
C GLN A 10 2.34 13.81 15.34
N GLU A 11 2.03 14.26 16.56
CA GLU A 11 2.97 15.02 17.39
C GLU A 11 4.23 14.22 17.74
N PHE A 12 4.08 12.92 18.04
CA PHE A 12 5.22 12.04 18.31
C PHE A 12 6.11 11.85 17.07
N LEU A 13 5.50 11.70 15.89
CA LEU A 13 6.19 11.61 14.60
C LEU A 13 6.94 12.91 14.26
N GLU A 14 6.30 14.06 14.47
CA GLU A 14 6.91 15.38 14.26
C GLU A 14 8.08 15.64 15.23
N SER A 15 7.96 15.24 16.49
CA SER A 15 9.03 15.37 17.49
C SER A 15 10.28 14.54 17.16
N MET A 16 10.11 13.41 16.47
CA MET A 16 11.21 12.58 15.96
C MET A 16 11.75 13.04 14.60
N GLY A 17 11.21 14.13 14.02
CA GLY A 17 11.61 14.62 12.70
C GLY A 17 11.22 13.67 11.56
N MET A 18 10.25 12.77 11.78
CA MET A 18 9.79 11.80 10.81
C MET A 18 8.35 12.10 10.42
N SER A 19 8.09 12.62 9.21
CA SER A 19 6.71 12.85 8.74
C SER A 19 5.90 11.56 8.56
N GLU A 20 6.55 10.40 8.53
CA GLU A 20 5.88 9.12 8.35
C GLU A 20 6.51 8.04 9.24
N PRO A 21 5.70 7.13 9.80
CA PRO A 21 6.22 6.00 10.56
C PRO A 21 7.12 5.15 9.66
N GLY A 22 8.32 4.83 10.15
CA GLY A 22 9.31 4.03 9.40
C GLY A 22 8.76 2.69 8.91
N LEU A 23 7.73 2.16 9.56
CA LEU A 23 7.02 0.96 9.13
C LEU A 23 6.41 1.11 7.72
N ASN A 24 5.83 2.27 7.38
CA ASN A 24 5.27 2.53 6.05
C ASN A 24 6.35 2.48 4.97
N LYS A 25 7.57 2.96 5.29
CA LYS A 25 8.72 2.91 4.38
C LYS A 25 9.18 1.46 4.16
N VAL A 26 9.19 0.63 5.20
CA VAL A 26 9.56 -0.79 5.09
C VAL A 26 8.52 -1.55 4.25
N ILE A 27 7.23 -1.33 4.50
CA ILE A 27 6.14 -1.94 3.73
C ILE A 27 6.26 -1.55 2.25
N THR A 28 6.37 -0.26 1.95
CA THR A 28 6.50 0.24 0.58
C THR A 28 7.74 -0.34 -0.12
N SER A 29 8.87 -0.39 0.59
CA SER A 29 10.11 -0.95 0.05
C SER A 29 10.00 -2.45 -0.22
N GLY A 30 9.35 -3.21 0.66
CA GLY A 30 9.07 -4.64 0.48
C GLY A 30 8.19 -4.91 -0.74
N TYR A 31 7.14 -4.11 -0.93
CA TYR A 31 6.28 -4.18 -2.14
C TYR A 31 7.07 -3.91 -3.43
N ASN A 32 7.98 -2.93 -3.40
CA ASN A 32 8.83 -2.61 -4.55
C ASN A 32 9.79 -3.76 -4.90
N ILE A 33 10.46 -4.35 -3.90
CA ILE A 33 11.39 -5.48 -4.11
C ILE A 33 10.66 -6.70 -4.69
N LEU A 34 9.49 -7.02 -4.13
CA LEU A 34 8.66 -8.13 -4.60
C LEU A 34 7.98 -7.85 -5.94
N ASN A 35 8.15 -6.65 -6.50
CA ASN A 35 7.49 -6.21 -7.71
C ASN A 35 5.98 -6.45 -7.61
N LEU A 36 5.35 -5.99 -6.53
CA LEU A 36 3.90 -6.06 -6.32
C LEU A 36 3.29 -4.68 -6.57
N HIS A 37 2.09 -4.66 -7.14
CA HIS A 37 1.28 -3.46 -7.34
C HIS A 37 -0.12 -3.69 -6.77
N THR A 38 -0.71 -2.61 -6.26
CA THR A 38 -2.09 -2.63 -5.77
C THR A 38 -3.01 -2.14 -6.87
N TYR A 39 -3.98 -2.97 -7.25
CA TYR A 39 -5.04 -2.59 -8.18
C TYR A 39 -6.32 -2.32 -7.39
N PHE A 40 -7.02 -1.25 -7.73
CA PHE A 40 -8.25 -0.87 -7.06
C PHE A 40 -9.43 -1.15 -7.96
N THR A 41 -10.40 -1.90 -7.45
CA THR A 41 -11.73 -2.03 -8.04
C THR A 41 -12.66 -1.11 -7.27
N ALA A 42 -13.19 -0.09 -7.93
CA ALA A 42 -14.19 0.82 -7.37
C ALA A 42 -15.57 0.44 -7.94
N GLY A 43 -16.42 -0.11 -7.07
CA GLY A 43 -17.86 -0.25 -7.31
C GLY A 43 -18.64 0.84 -6.60
N PRO A 44 -19.96 0.97 -6.85
CA PRO A 44 -20.78 2.01 -6.24
C PRO A 44 -20.83 1.96 -4.71
N ASN A 45 -20.62 0.77 -4.10
CA ASN A 45 -20.68 0.56 -2.65
C ASN A 45 -19.42 -0.08 -2.05
N GLU A 46 -18.41 -0.44 -2.85
CA GLU A 46 -17.20 -1.09 -2.34
C GLU A 46 -15.95 -0.62 -3.09
N LEU A 47 -14.92 -0.29 -2.32
CA LEU A 47 -13.56 -0.07 -2.78
C LEU A 47 -12.71 -1.23 -2.27
N ARG A 48 -12.21 -2.07 -3.19
CA ARG A 48 -11.30 -3.17 -2.84
C ARG A 48 -9.93 -2.96 -3.46
N ALA A 49 -8.92 -3.25 -2.65
CA ALA A 49 -7.51 -3.21 -3.03
C ALA A 49 -6.99 -4.64 -3.19
N TRP A 50 -6.46 -4.96 -4.37
CA TRP A 50 -5.94 -6.28 -4.72
C TRP A 50 -4.43 -6.19 -4.96
N THR A 51 -3.66 -7.08 -4.33
CA THR A 51 -2.21 -7.16 -4.54
C THR A 51 -1.91 -8.09 -5.72
N ILE A 52 -1.31 -7.55 -6.80
CA ILE A 52 -0.93 -8.30 -8.00
C ILE A 52 0.56 -8.16 -8.29
N LYS A 53 1.17 -9.16 -8.94
CA LYS A 53 2.55 -9.04 -9.43
C LYS A 53 2.62 -8.04 -10.58
N LYS A 54 3.60 -7.14 -10.52
CA LYS A 54 3.95 -6.15 -11.54
C LYS A 54 4.28 -6.87 -12.83
N CYS A 55 3.42 -6.67 -13.80
CA CYS A 55 3.57 -7.19 -15.15
C CYS A 55 4.41 -6.17 -15.96
N HIS A 56 5.42 -6.63 -16.71
CA HIS A 56 6.15 -5.75 -17.63
C HIS A 56 5.56 -5.77 -19.05
N ARG A 57 4.84 -6.85 -19.42
CA ARG A 57 4.20 -7.03 -20.74
C ARG A 57 2.69 -6.99 -20.63
N THR A 58 2.05 -6.22 -21.51
CA THR A 58 0.59 -6.04 -21.62
C THR A 58 -0.18 -7.36 -21.72
N SER A 59 0.36 -8.35 -22.44
CA SER A 59 -0.24 -9.69 -22.57
C SER A 59 -0.21 -10.52 -21.29
N SER A 60 0.82 -10.37 -20.45
CA SER A 60 0.93 -11.09 -19.19
C SER A 60 0.07 -10.46 -18.09
N CYS A 61 -0.17 -9.14 -18.16
CA CYS A 61 -0.97 -8.44 -17.16
C CYS A 61 -2.42 -8.91 -17.15
N ARG A 62 -3.01 -9.04 -18.35
CA ARG A 62 -4.40 -9.47 -18.53
C ARG A 62 -4.70 -10.80 -17.84
N LYS A 63 -3.74 -11.74 -17.81
CA LYS A 63 -3.92 -13.03 -17.14
C LYS A 63 -4.05 -12.90 -15.62
N ASN A 64 -3.42 -11.90 -15.01
CA ASN A 64 -3.49 -11.67 -13.56
C ASN A 64 -4.75 -10.89 -13.16
N THR A 65 -5.27 -9.99 -14.00
CA THR A 65 -6.48 -9.21 -13.71
C THR A 65 -7.78 -9.97 -14.01
N HIS A 66 -7.80 -10.89 -14.98
CA HIS A 66 -9.00 -11.69 -15.32
C HIS A 66 -9.39 -12.75 -14.26
N ARG A 67 -8.66 -12.82 -13.14
CA ARG A 67 -8.92 -13.78 -12.05
C ARG A 67 -9.73 -13.18 -10.89
N PHE A 68 -10.12 -11.91 -10.98
CA PHE A 68 -10.81 -11.15 -9.92
C PHE A 68 -12.11 -10.53 -10.43
#